data_AF-C9L7N7-F1
#
_entry.id   AF-C9L7N7-F1
#
_cell.length_a   1.000
_cell.length_b   1.000
_cell.length_c   1.000
_cell.angle_alpha   90.00
_cell.angle_beta   90.00
_cell.angle_gamma   90.00
#
_symmetry.space_group_name_H-M   'P 1'
#
loop_
_entity.id
_entity.type
_entity.pdbx_description
1 polymer ?
#
loop_
_entity_poly.entity_id
_entity_poly.type
_entity_poly.pdbx_seq_one_letter_code
_entity_poly.pdbx_strand_id
1 'polypeptide(L)'
;MPKNISKKGKNMTILEEKEALKKELLKAKSEGLRVFINKSPDYAYGLMTDGISMIYVDITNYPYGFTTSLEYVPNKATGSGCHTLDHGYYYKELNKGIFLEAVNAGKKRAFVYGAECYKSFEHYLKRHPDFYRFYREL
;
A
#
# COMPACT_ATOMS: atom_id res chain seq x y z
N MET A 1 25.47 -28.43 23.43
CA MET A 1 24.58 -27.29 23.07
C MET A 1 24.42 -27.26 21.57
N PRO A 2 23.19 -27.34 21.01
CA PRO A 2 23.02 -27.28 19.57
C PRO A 2 23.27 -25.85 19.08
N LYS A 3 24.03 -25.74 17.99
CA LYS A 3 24.33 -24.48 17.30
C LYS A 3 23.03 -23.97 16.66
N ASN A 4 22.59 -22.77 17.06
CA ASN A 4 21.52 -22.05 16.37
C ASN A 4 22.04 -21.64 14.99
N ILE A 5 21.78 -22.47 13.98
CA ILE A 5 21.98 -22.11 12.58
C ILE A 5 20.87 -21.12 12.25
N SER A 6 21.21 -19.83 12.27
CA SER A 6 20.40 -18.79 11.63
C SER A 6 20.24 -19.16 10.16
N LYS A 7 19.10 -19.73 9.80
CA LYS A 7 18.65 -19.80 8.40
C LYS A 7 18.36 -18.35 7.98
N LYS A 8 19.39 -17.62 7.56
CA LYS A 8 19.21 -16.40 6.76
C LYS A 8 18.42 -16.83 5.51
N GLY A 9 17.11 -16.59 5.52
CA GLY A 9 16.28 -16.73 4.33
C GLY A 9 16.90 -15.89 3.22
N LYS A 10 16.90 -16.41 2.00
CA LYS A 10 17.37 -15.69 0.82
C LYS A 10 16.57 -14.38 0.70
N ASN A 11 17.25 -13.23 0.70
CA ASN A 11 16.61 -11.95 0.39
C ASN A 11 16.06 -12.01 -1.04
N MET A 12 14.79 -11.67 -1.21
CA MET A 12 14.18 -11.59 -2.53
C MET A 12 14.75 -10.43 -3.33
N THR A 13 14.77 -10.60 -4.64
CA THR A 13 15.02 -9.51 -5.59
C THR A 13 13.79 -8.62 -5.69
N ILE A 14 13.99 -7.34 -6.05
CA ILE A 14 12.86 -6.41 -6.29
C ILE A 14 11.86 -6.97 -7.33
N LEU A 15 12.35 -7.73 -8.32
CA LEU A 15 11.48 -8.38 -9.29
C LEU A 15 10.57 -9.45 -8.64
N GLU A 16 11.14 -10.30 -7.78
CA GLU A 16 10.37 -11.30 -7.03
C GLU A 16 9.37 -10.62 -6.07
N GLU A 17 9.77 -9.54 -5.41
CA GLU A 17 8.88 -8.75 -4.56
C GLU A 17 7.73 -8.13 -5.36
N LYS A 18 8.01 -7.56 -6.52
CA LYS A 18 6.98 -7.03 -7.43
C LYS A 18 5.99 -8.07 -7.88
N GLU A 19 6.45 -9.26 -8.29
CA GLU A 19 5.54 -10.32 -8.71
C GLU A 19 4.72 -10.86 -7.53
N ALA A 20 5.28 -10.92 -6.32
CA ALA A 20 4.54 -11.26 -5.11
C ALA A 20 3.46 -10.21 -4.77
N LEU A 21 3.81 -8.91 -4.79
CA LEU A 21 2.85 -7.83 -4.58
C LEU A 21 1.75 -7.84 -5.65
N LYS A 22 2.12 -7.98 -6.92
CA LYS A 22 1.19 -8.05 -8.05
C LYS A 22 0.17 -9.18 -7.86
N LYS A 23 0.61 -10.36 -7.40
CA LYS A 23 -0.30 -11.49 -7.12
C LYS A 23 -1.34 -11.11 -6.07
N GLU A 24 -0.93 -10.48 -4.97
CA GLU A 24 -1.85 -10.07 -3.90
C GLU A 24 -2.77 -8.91 -4.33
N LEU A 25 -2.27 -7.94 -5.09
CA LEU A 25 -3.09 -6.88 -5.67
C LEU A 25 -4.17 -7.44 -6.61
N LEU A 26 -3.85 -8.47 -7.40
CA LEU A 26 -4.82 -9.12 -8.29
C LEU A 26 -5.95 -9.84 -7.52
N LYS A 27 -5.70 -10.32 -6.29
CA LYS A 27 -6.77 -10.84 -5.42
C LYS A 27 -7.73 -9.71 -5.01
N ALA A 28 -7.18 -8.60 -4.53
CA ALA A 28 -7.98 -7.41 -4.20
C ALA A 28 -8.77 -6.89 -5.42
N LYS A 29 -8.18 -6.93 -6.62
CA LYS A 29 -8.87 -6.60 -7.88
C LYS A 29 -10.06 -7.52 -8.15
N SER A 30 -9.89 -8.83 -7.93
CA SER A 30 -10.97 -9.81 -8.13
C SER A 30 -12.19 -9.57 -7.22
N GLU A 31 -12.01 -8.80 -6.14
CA GLU A 31 -13.06 -8.41 -5.20
C GLU A 31 -13.65 -7.00 -5.47
N GLY A 32 -13.31 -6.41 -6.62
CA GLY A 32 -13.90 -5.17 -7.13
C GLY A 32 -13.13 -3.90 -6.81
N LEU A 33 -11.88 -4.00 -6.34
CA LEU A 33 -11.00 -2.84 -6.19
C LEU A 33 -10.27 -2.56 -7.51
N ARG A 34 -9.94 -1.29 -7.76
CA ARG A 34 -8.93 -0.94 -8.77
C ARG A 34 -7.57 -0.98 -8.11
N VAL A 35 -6.59 -1.55 -8.79
CA VAL A 35 -5.25 -1.75 -8.24
C VAL A 35 -4.19 -1.34 -9.24
N PHE A 36 -3.10 -0.78 -8.72
CA PHE A 36 -2.02 -0.24 -9.51
C PHE A 36 -0.69 -0.73 -8.95
N ILE A 37 0.27 -0.98 -9.82
CA ILE A 37 1.64 -1.30 -9.43
C ILE A 37 2.58 -0.24 -9.95
N ASN A 38 3.64 0.05 -9.18
CA ASN A 38 4.68 0.95 -9.59
C ASN A 38 5.52 0.41 -10.75
N LYS A 39 5.89 1.29 -11.68
CA LYS A 39 6.69 0.99 -12.87
C LYS A 39 8.21 1.00 -12.63
N SER A 40 8.70 1.65 -11.57
CA SER A 40 10.13 1.78 -11.29
C SER A 40 10.77 0.40 -11.10
N PRO A 41 11.88 0.07 -11.77
CA PRO A 41 12.55 -1.22 -11.57
C PRO A 41 13.09 -1.42 -10.15
N ASP A 42 13.23 -0.34 -9.38
CA ASP A 42 13.95 -0.33 -8.09
C ASP A 42 13.05 -0.44 -6.86
N TYR A 43 11.72 -0.39 -7.02
CA TYR A 43 10.79 -0.36 -5.89
C TYR A 43 9.59 -1.27 -6.07
N ALA A 44 9.20 -1.97 -5.01
CA ALA A 44 8.07 -2.92 -5.01
C ALA A 44 6.88 -2.41 -4.18
N TYR A 45 6.20 -1.38 -4.70
CA TYR A 45 4.97 -0.85 -4.10
C TYR A 45 3.82 -0.70 -5.11
N GLY A 46 2.62 -0.50 -4.57
CA GLY A 46 1.39 -0.39 -5.34
C GLY A 46 0.32 0.41 -4.62
N LEU A 47 -0.87 0.43 -5.19
CA LEU A 47 -2.01 1.17 -4.68
C LEU A 47 -3.30 0.37 -4.89
N MET A 48 -4.20 0.41 -3.92
CA MET A 48 -5.56 -0.12 -4.01
C MET A 48 -6.57 1.01 -3.81
N THR A 49 -7.68 0.95 -4.54
CA THR A 49 -8.77 1.93 -4.38
C THR A 49 -10.16 1.37 -4.69
N ASP A 50 -11.14 1.87 -3.95
CA ASP A 50 -12.58 1.71 -4.20
C ASP A 50 -13.19 2.84 -5.06
N GLY A 51 -12.34 3.74 -5.59
CA GLY A 51 -12.74 4.95 -6.31
C GLY A 51 -12.83 6.20 -5.42
N ILE A 52 -12.69 6.06 -4.09
CA ILE A 52 -12.73 7.18 -3.14
C ILE A 52 -11.48 7.20 -2.26
N SER A 53 -11.22 6.09 -1.57
CA SER A 53 -10.11 5.93 -0.65
C SER A 53 -8.90 5.32 -1.38
N MET A 54 -7.72 5.85 -1.11
CA MET A 54 -6.46 5.42 -1.73
C MET A 54 -5.58 4.78 -0.66
N ILE A 55 -5.26 3.50 -0.83
CA ILE A 55 -4.38 2.77 0.07
C ILE A 55 -3.09 2.44 -0.68
N TYR A 56 -2.00 3.11 -0.27
CA TYR A 56 -0.64 2.75 -0.67
C TYR A 56 -0.24 1.44 0.01
N VAL A 57 0.44 0.56 -0.72
CA VAL A 57 0.89 -0.75 -0.24
C VAL A 57 2.37 -0.94 -0.56
N ASP A 58 3.14 -1.36 0.43
CA ASP A 58 4.58 -1.61 0.29
C ASP A 58 4.98 -2.95 0.88
N ILE A 59 6.00 -3.56 0.28
CA ILE A 59 6.68 -4.72 0.83
C ILE A 59 7.75 -4.23 1.80
N THR A 60 7.52 -4.45 3.08
CA THR A 60 8.47 -4.05 4.12
C THR A 60 9.28 -5.22 4.66
N ASN A 61 8.72 -6.42 4.65
CA ASN A 61 9.40 -7.61 5.15
C ASN A 61 8.89 -8.85 4.42
N TYR A 62 8.87 -8.96 3.09
CA TYR A 62 8.37 -10.19 2.46
C TYR A 62 9.32 -11.38 2.75
N PRO A 63 8.82 -12.60 3.08
CA PRO A 63 7.42 -13.08 3.06
C PRO A 63 6.59 -12.73 4.31
N TYR A 64 7.14 -11.98 5.25
CA TYR A 64 6.50 -11.57 6.49
C TYR A 64 5.41 -10.48 6.37
N GLY A 65 5.24 -9.78 5.24
CA GLY A 65 3.98 -9.08 4.94
C GLY A 65 4.08 -7.71 4.29
N PHE A 66 2.93 -7.03 4.26
CA PHE A 66 2.68 -5.75 3.62
C PHE A 66 2.34 -4.69 4.66
N THR A 67 2.96 -3.51 4.50
CA THR A 67 2.49 -2.29 5.15
C THR A 67 1.52 -1.57 4.24
N THR A 68 0.57 -0.87 4.84
CA THR A 68 -0.33 0.00 4.09
C THR A 68 -0.43 1.37 4.72
N SER A 69 -0.69 2.37 3.87
CA SER A 69 -0.90 3.76 4.27
C SER A 69 -2.13 4.32 3.56
N LEU A 70 -2.94 5.07 4.29
CA LEU A 70 -4.00 5.88 3.68
C LEU A 70 -3.38 7.15 3.12
N GLU A 71 -3.62 7.41 1.84
CA GLU A 71 -3.25 8.67 1.19
C GLU A 71 -4.36 9.72 1.39
N TYR A 72 -3.95 10.96 1.68
CA TYR A 72 -4.84 12.12 1.80
C TYR A 72 -4.24 13.35 1.12
N VAL A 73 -4.99 14.44 1.08
CA VAL A 73 -4.55 15.68 0.42
C VAL A 73 -3.28 16.20 1.10
N PRO A 74 -2.16 16.38 0.36
CA PRO A 74 -0.91 16.79 0.96
C PRO A 74 -0.97 18.16 1.62
N ASN A 75 -0.45 18.27 2.83
CA ASN A 75 -0.27 19.52 3.57
C ASN A 75 1.07 19.47 4.33
N LYS A 76 1.74 20.61 4.46
CA LYS A 76 2.99 20.75 5.24
C LYS A 76 2.87 20.23 6.68
N ALA A 77 1.70 20.36 7.32
CA ALA A 77 1.49 19.94 8.69
C ALA A 77 1.27 18.42 8.85
N THR A 78 0.64 17.79 7.86
CA THR A 78 0.16 16.39 7.98
C THR A 78 0.83 15.44 7.01
N GLY A 79 1.66 15.91 6.07
CA GLY A 79 2.21 15.08 5.00
C GLY A 79 1.17 14.70 3.95
N SER A 80 1.38 13.58 3.25
CA SER A 80 0.50 13.06 2.18
C SER A 80 -0.26 11.78 2.55
N GLY A 81 0.00 11.21 3.72
CA GLY A 81 -0.66 9.98 4.14
C GLY A 81 -0.22 9.53 5.53
N CYS A 82 -0.87 8.47 6.03
CA CYS A 82 -0.56 7.88 7.32
C CYS A 82 -0.59 6.35 7.25
N HIS A 83 0.32 5.69 7.97
CA HIS A 83 0.26 4.25 8.15
C HIS A 83 -1.07 3.81 8.76
N THR A 84 -1.61 2.68 8.30
CA THR A 84 -2.91 2.15 8.79
C THR A 84 -2.72 1.13 9.92
N LEU A 85 -1.49 0.62 10.08
CA LEU A 85 -1.07 -0.27 11.15
C LEU A 85 -0.07 0.43 12.08
N ASP A 86 0.10 -0.12 13.28
CA ASP A 86 1.18 0.28 14.18
C ASP A 86 2.53 -0.29 13.72
N HIS A 87 3.61 0.35 14.16
CA HIS A 87 4.96 -0.07 13.79
C HIS A 87 5.21 -1.53 14.22
N GLY A 88 5.76 -2.33 13.31
CA GLY A 88 6.00 -3.77 13.52
C GLY A 88 4.83 -4.69 13.17
N TYR A 89 3.67 -4.16 12.78
CA TYR A 89 2.53 -4.95 12.30
C TYR A 89 2.43 -4.93 10.78
N TYR A 90 2.04 -6.07 10.19
CA TYR A 90 2.00 -6.28 8.74
C TYR A 90 0.83 -7.19 8.37
N TYR A 91 0.20 -6.92 7.22
CA TYR A 91 -0.77 -7.84 6.62
C TYR A 91 -0.06 -8.97 5.88
N LYS A 92 -0.60 -10.19 5.93
CA LYS A 92 -0.03 -11.35 5.21
C LYS A 92 -0.57 -11.52 3.79
N GLU A 93 -1.72 -10.92 3.53
CA GLU A 93 -2.44 -10.98 2.26
C GLU A 93 -3.14 -9.65 1.98
N LEU A 94 -3.53 -9.44 0.73
CA LEU A 94 -4.34 -8.29 0.33
C LEU A 94 -5.67 -8.79 -0.23
N ASN A 95 -6.75 -8.21 0.28
CA ASN A 95 -8.13 -8.44 -0.15
C ASN A 95 -8.97 -7.21 0.20
N LYS A 96 -10.26 -7.22 -0.15
CA LYS A 96 -11.18 -6.11 0.13
C LYS A 96 -11.41 -5.89 1.62
N GLY A 97 -11.41 -6.97 2.42
CA GLY A 97 -11.52 -6.87 3.88
C GLY A 97 -10.38 -6.06 4.48
N ILE A 98 -9.14 -6.41 4.12
CA ILE A 98 -7.92 -5.68 4.53
C ILE A 98 -7.93 -4.24 4.03
N PHE A 99 -8.40 -4.00 2.80
CA PHE A 99 -8.56 -2.64 2.29
C PHE A 99 -9.53 -1.82 3.16
N LEU A 100 -10.71 -2.35 3.49
CA LEU A 100 -11.70 -1.64 4.30
C LEU A 100 -11.20 -1.39 5.73
N GLU A 101 -10.51 -2.36 6.32
CA GLU A 101 -9.84 -2.20 7.61
C GLU A 101 -8.81 -1.06 7.57
N ALA A 102 -7.92 -1.09 6.57
CA ALA A 102 -6.90 -0.07 6.36
C ALA A 102 -7.51 1.33 6.14
N VAL A 103 -8.59 1.43 5.37
CA VAL A 103 -9.35 2.68 5.18
C VAL A 103 -9.90 3.19 6.50
N ASN A 104 -10.55 2.33 7.29
CA ASN A 104 -11.14 2.73 8.57
C ASN A 104 -10.07 3.19 9.57
N ALA A 105 -8.98 2.44 9.71
CA ALA A 105 -7.86 2.80 10.59
C ALA A 105 -7.19 4.10 10.12
N GLY A 106 -6.91 4.21 8.82
CA GLY A 106 -6.32 5.41 8.22
C GLY A 106 -7.21 6.65 8.40
N LYS A 107 -8.52 6.55 8.18
CA LYS A 107 -9.45 7.69 8.34
C LYS A 107 -9.52 8.18 9.78
N LYS A 108 -9.49 7.27 10.77
CA LYS A 108 -9.40 7.64 12.19
C LYS A 108 -8.11 8.44 12.48
N ARG A 109 -6.97 8.00 11.96
CA ARG A 109 -5.69 8.71 12.12
C ARG A 109 -5.67 10.06 11.40
N ALA A 110 -6.11 10.09 10.14
CA ALA A 110 -6.24 11.31 9.35
C ALA A 110 -7.13 12.36 10.05
N PHE A 111 -8.23 11.93 10.67
CA PHE A 111 -9.09 12.80 11.47
C PHE A 111 -8.34 13.41 12.67
N VAL A 112 -7.59 12.61 13.42
CA VAL A 112 -6.76 13.09 14.54
C VAL A 112 -5.70 14.11 14.06
N TYR A 113 -5.15 13.90 12.87
CA TYR A 113 -4.19 14.83 12.28
C TYR A 113 -4.82 16.11 11.70
N GLY A 114 -6.15 16.16 11.57
CA GLY A 114 -6.85 17.23 10.84
C GLY A 114 -6.56 17.20 9.34
N ALA A 115 -6.24 16.03 8.77
CA ALA A 115 -5.93 15.87 7.36
C ALA A 115 -7.21 15.76 6.51
N GLU A 116 -7.22 16.43 5.34
CA GLU A 116 -8.32 16.33 4.38
C GLU A 116 -8.15 15.09 3.50
N CYS A 117 -9.08 14.14 3.54
CA CYS A 117 -9.08 13.01 2.62
C CYS A 117 -9.47 13.42 1.19
N TYR A 118 -9.00 12.66 0.19
CA TYR A 118 -9.50 12.80 -1.17
C TYR A 118 -11.00 12.53 -1.26
N LYS A 119 -11.64 13.17 -2.23
CA LYS A 119 -13.10 13.07 -2.45
C LYS A 119 -13.46 11.98 -3.46
N SER A 120 -12.52 11.66 -4.35
CA SER A 120 -12.61 10.61 -5.35
C SER A 120 -11.21 10.31 -5.90
N PHE A 121 -11.09 9.23 -6.67
CA PHE A 121 -9.87 8.92 -7.41
C PHE A 121 -9.53 10.02 -8.43
N GLU A 122 -10.50 10.67 -9.05
CA GLU A 122 -10.26 11.81 -9.95
C GLU A 122 -9.69 13.01 -9.20
N HIS A 123 -10.12 13.26 -7.96
CA HIS A 123 -9.48 14.29 -7.12
C HIS A 123 -8.01 13.93 -6.84
N TYR A 124 -7.71 12.67 -6.57
CA TYR A 124 -6.34 12.18 -6.42
C TYR A 124 -5.53 12.41 -7.71
N LEU A 125 -6.02 11.97 -8.86
CA LEU A 125 -5.33 12.13 -10.15
C LEU A 125 -5.08 13.59 -10.53
N LYS A 126 -6.01 14.50 -10.23
CA LYS A 126 -5.81 15.95 -10.48
C LYS A 126 -4.64 16.53 -9.71
N ARG A 127 -4.33 15.99 -8.52
CA ARG A 127 -3.18 16.41 -7.71
C ARG A 127 -1.90 15.66 -8.05
N HIS A 128 -2.01 14.51 -8.72
CA HIS A 128 -0.91 13.67 -9.18
C HIS A 128 -0.96 13.51 -10.70
N PRO A 129 -0.71 14.58 -11.49
CA PRO A 129 -0.87 14.54 -12.95
C PRO A 129 0.04 13.51 -13.63
N ASP A 130 1.18 13.21 -13.01
CA ASP A 130 2.12 12.19 -13.47
C ASP A 130 1.78 10.76 -12.98
N PHE A 131 0.62 10.53 -12.37
CA PHE A 131 0.28 9.23 -11.79
C PHE A 131 0.50 8.07 -12.77
N TYR A 132 -0.02 8.18 -14.00
CA TYR A 132 0.13 7.13 -15.01
C TYR A 132 1.53 7.04 -15.61
N ARG A 133 2.41 8.03 -15.37
CA ARG A 133 3.84 7.90 -15.67
C ARG A 133 4.51 6.90 -14.73
N PHE A 134 4.11 6.90 -13.45
CA PHE A 134 4.73 6.07 -12.41
C PHE A 134 3.99 4.76 -12.14
N TYR A 135 2.68 4.70 -12.42
CA TYR A 135 1.85 3.53 -12.13
C TYR A 135 1.29 2.88 -13.40
N ARG A 136 1.09 1.57 -13.31
CA ARG A 136 0.34 0.77 -14.28
C ARG A 136 -0.85 0.13 -13.57
N GLU A 137 -2.05 0.29 -14.10
CA GLU A 137 -3.22 -0.47 -13.65
C GLU A 137 -3.02 -1.94 -14.01
N LEU A 138 -3.23 -2.84 -13.04
CA LEU A 138 -3.19 -4.29 -13.23
C LEU A 138 -4.58 -4.81 -13.60
#